data_AF-A0A949TUR9-F1
#
_entry.id   AF-A0A949TUR9-F1
#
_cell.length_a   1.000
_cell.length_b   1.000
_cell.length_c   1.000
_cell.angle_alpha   90.00
_cell.angle_beta   90.00
_cell.angle_gamma   90.00
#
_symmetry.space_group_name_H-M   'P 1'
#
loop_
_entity.id
_entity.type
_entity.pdbx_description
1 polymer ?
#
loop_
_entity_poly.entity_id
_entity_poly.type
_entity_poly.pdbx_seq_one_letter_code
_entity_poly.pdbx_strand_id
1 'polypeptide(L)'
;MSKAEIVRKELRLIIRELGLLNYDCLNSGLTLSQAHILSYLKKNGIIPFSELVMQLGIDKASLSRILNNLEAKEFIKIEKSHTDKRVKYISILSLGMEAIINGDCEANKFINQILDLGYADVNDNIVKSLREFRILALKNNLIKNNSRIEIEKVSSNFMDDAIKLATEVFTYEQNIPEKLIPISAELSQIWWCARVGEDIVGVIAAWNENNQWHLGRFAVDRNLRGLEIGKKMLILSLNEIFNLDVEEVFVEARDITVRMLEQFGCKVVEEPIDFYGEPVTPITIKKCDFINKTKLQTK
;
A
#
# COMPACT_ATOMS: atom_id res chain seq x y z
N MET A 1 28.01 -9.82 21.52
CA MET A 1 26.69 -10.07 20.94
C MET A 1 26.60 -9.28 19.64
N SER A 2 26.29 -9.92 18.52
CA SER A 2 26.13 -9.25 17.23
C SER A 2 24.89 -8.35 17.22
N LYS A 3 24.81 -7.40 16.28
CA LYS A 3 23.62 -6.55 16.10
C LYS A 3 22.34 -7.38 15.93
N ALA A 4 22.42 -8.47 15.16
CA ALA A 4 21.29 -9.36 14.93
C ALA A 4 20.82 -10.08 16.21
N GLU A 5 21.76 -10.52 17.05
CA GLU A 5 21.44 -11.14 18.34
C GLU A 5 20.78 -10.14 19.31
N ILE A 6 21.25 -8.89 19.33
CA ILE A 6 20.65 -7.82 20.14
C ILE A 6 19.21 -7.58 19.69
N VAL A 7 18.98 -7.31 18.40
CA VAL A 7 17.62 -7.05 17.86
C VAL A 7 16.68 -8.22 18.17
N ARG A 8 17.11 -9.46 17.94
CA ARG A 8 16.31 -10.66 18.23
C ARG A 8 15.98 -10.78 19.71
N LYS A 9 16.92 -10.46 20.60
CA LYS A 9 16.71 -10.47 22.05
C LYS A 9 15.71 -9.39 22.45
N GLU A 10 15.89 -8.16 21.99
CA GLU A 10 14.99 -7.03 22.29
C GLU A 10 13.56 -7.29 21.80
N LEU A 11 13.39 -7.87 20.61
CA LEU A 11 12.06 -8.29 20.11
C LEU A 11 11.37 -9.28 21.05
N ARG A 12 12.10 -10.27 21.58
CA ARG A 12 11.52 -11.22 22.54
C ARG A 12 11.16 -10.55 23.87
N LEU A 13 12.00 -9.63 24.34
CA LEU A 13 11.76 -8.92 25.60
C LEU A 13 10.57 -7.97 25.46
N ILE A 14 10.48 -7.20 24.38
CA ILE A 14 9.35 -6.27 24.18
C ILE A 14 8.03 -7.02 23.99
N ILE A 15 8.02 -8.17 23.32
CA ILE A 15 6.84 -9.05 23.24
C ILE A 15 6.34 -9.46 24.64
N ARG A 16 7.27 -9.73 25.57
CA ARG A 16 6.95 -10.08 26.96
C ARG A 16 6.44 -8.87 27.73
N GLU A 17 7.16 -7.75 27.71
CA GLU A 17 6.82 -6.55 28.49
C GLU A 17 5.51 -5.91 28.03
N LEU A 18 5.22 -5.93 26.73
CA LEU A 18 3.95 -5.45 26.18
C LEU A 18 2.81 -6.47 26.28
N GLY A 19 3.08 -7.68 26.79
CA GLY A 19 2.07 -8.73 26.91
C GLY A 19 1.44 -9.14 25.59
N LEU A 20 2.17 -9.08 24.46
CA LEU A 20 1.59 -9.30 23.11
C LEU A 20 1.09 -10.73 22.87
N LEU A 21 1.47 -11.68 23.73
CA LEU A 21 1.00 -13.07 23.68
C LEU A 21 -0.15 -13.35 24.65
N ASN A 22 -0.59 -12.34 25.42
CA ASN A 22 -1.72 -12.47 26.32
C ASN A 22 -3.04 -12.47 25.54
N TYR A 23 -4.10 -13.02 26.16
CA TYR A 23 -5.44 -12.98 25.58
C TYR A 23 -5.99 -11.55 25.49
N ASP A 24 -5.53 -10.68 26.39
CA ASP A 24 -5.80 -9.25 26.42
C ASP A 24 -4.52 -8.49 26.04
N CYS A 25 -4.23 -8.43 24.75
CA CYS A 25 -3.03 -7.79 24.22
C CYS A 25 -3.15 -6.27 24.38
N LEU A 26 -2.16 -5.62 25.00
CA LEU A 26 -2.14 -4.18 25.25
C LEU A 26 -3.40 -3.65 25.99
N ASN A 27 -4.06 -4.49 26.78
CA ASN A 27 -5.34 -4.17 27.46
C ASN A 27 -6.50 -3.83 26.51
N SER A 28 -6.46 -4.31 25.25
CA SER A 28 -7.45 -4.01 24.21
C SER A 28 -8.75 -4.83 24.30
N GLY A 29 -8.83 -5.83 25.18
CA GLY A 29 -9.88 -6.84 25.21
C GLY A 29 -9.81 -7.87 24.07
N LEU A 30 -8.74 -7.83 23.26
CA LEU A 30 -8.53 -8.66 22.07
C LEU A 30 -7.19 -9.39 22.15
N THR A 31 -7.14 -10.58 21.56
CA THR A 31 -5.83 -11.21 21.27
C THR A 31 -5.13 -10.43 20.15
N LEU A 32 -3.79 -10.50 20.08
CA LEU A 32 -3.03 -9.83 19.01
C LEU A 32 -3.55 -10.19 17.61
N SER A 33 -3.88 -11.46 17.36
CA SER A 33 -4.40 -11.89 16.06
C SER A 33 -5.81 -11.38 15.79
N GLN A 34 -6.67 -11.26 16.81
CA GLN A 34 -8.01 -10.68 16.65
C GLN A 34 -7.91 -9.19 16.34
N ALA A 35 -7.09 -8.43 17.08
CA ALA A 35 -6.85 -7.02 16.82
C ALA A 35 -6.30 -6.80 15.40
N HIS A 36 -5.32 -7.61 14.97
CA HIS A 36 -4.75 -7.50 13.63
C HIS A 36 -5.77 -7.78 12.52
N ILE A 37 -6.61 -8.82 12.65
CA ILE A 37 -7.66 -9.13 11.66
C ILE A 37 -8.71 -8.02 11.62
N LEU A 38 -9.18 -7.54 12.79
CA LEU A 38 -10.21 -6.50 12.84
C LEU A 38 -9.70 -5.15 12.33
N SER A 39 -8.45 -4.77 12.65
CA SER A 39 -7.79 -3.58 12.06
C SER A 39 -7.73 -3.70 10.54
N TYR A 40 -7.28 -4.87 10.05
CA TYR A 40 -7.18 -5.12 8.62
C TYR A 40 -8.54 -4.98 7.92
N LEU A 41 -9.60 -5.56 8.48
CA LEU A 41 -10.95 -5.45 7.93
C LEU A 41 -11.52 -4.02 8.02
N LYS A 42 -11.26 -3.32 9.14
CA LYS A 42 -11.64 -1.91 9.32
C LYS A 42 -11.03 -1.03 8.23
N LYS A 43 -9.78 -1.27 7.84
CA LYS A 43 -9.09 -0.50 6.80
C LYS A 43 -9.45 -0.94 5.38
N ASN A 44 -9.43 -2.25 5.10
CA ASN A 44 -9.56 -2.80 3.74
C ASN A 44 -11.01 -3.09 3.33
N GLY A 45 -11.95 -3.15 4.27
CA GLY A 45 -13.35 -3.47 3.99
C GLY A 45 -13.58 -4.96 3.76
N ILE A 46 -14.34 -5.29 2.72
CA ILE A 46 -14.73 -6.68 2.39
C ILE A 46 -13.61 -7.32 1.59
N ILE A 47 -13.03 -8.39 2.13
CA ILE A 47 -11.84 -9.02 1.56
C ILE A 47 -11.95 -10.55 1.57
N PRO A 48 -11.35 -11.24 0.60
CA PRO A 48 -11.41 -12.70 0.52
C PRO A 48 -10.50 -13.36 1.57
N PHE A 49 -10.88 -14.57 2.00
CA PHE A 49 -10.10 -15.37 2.96
C PHE A 49 -8.64 -15.56 2.52
N SER A 50 -8.39 -15.73 1.22
CA SER A 50 -7.05 -15.91 0.67
C SER A 50 -6.15 -14.69 0.87
N GLU A 51 -6.72 -13.48 0.86
CA GLU A 51 -5.97 -12.25 1.08
C GLU A 51 -5.52 -12.15 2.54
N LEU A 52 -6.39 -12.46 3.52
CA LEU A 52 -5.99 -12.51 4.94
C LEU A 52 -4.83 -13.46 5.19
N VAL A 53 -4.87 -14.67 4.61
CA VAL A 53 -3.76 -15.63 4.73
C VAL A 53 -2.47 -15.02 4.18
N MET A 54 -2.56 -14.44 2.99
CA MET A 54 -1.40 -13.89 2.28
C MET A 54 -0.81 -12.66 2.98
N GLN A 55 -1.66 -11.75 3.47
CA GLN A 55 -1.23 -10.45 3.99
C GLN A 55 -0.86 -10.50 5.47
N LEU A 56 -1.58 -11.29 6.28
CA LEU A 56 -1.30 -11.40 7.72
C LEU A 56 -0.25 -12.46 8.06
N GLY A 57 0.11 -13.33 7.10
CA GLY A 57 1.08 -14.41 7.34
C GLY A 57 0.59 -15.47 8.33
N ILE A 58 -0.73 -15.59 8.51
CA ILE A 58 -1.36 -16.58 9.39
C ILE A 58 -1.69 -17.82 8.55
N ASP A 59 -1.36 -19.01 9.04
CA ASP A 59 -1.70 -20.25 8.34
C ASP A 59 -3.22 -20.46 8.25
N LYS A 60 -3.66 -21.17 7.22
CA LYS A 60 -5.08 -21.36 6.90
C LYS A 60 -5.89 -21.97 8.06
N ALA A 61 -5.32 -22.91 8.82
CA ALA A 61 -6.04 -23.56 9.90
C ALA A 61 -6.23 -22.61 11.09
N SER A 62 -5.16 -21.90 11.47
CA SER A 62 -5.20 -20.88 12.52
C SER A 62 -6.16 -19.75 12.17
N LEU A 63 -6.09 -19.22 10.95
CA LEU A 63 -6.99 -18.15 10.50
C LEU A 63 -8.44 -18.60 10.55
N SER A 64 -8.76 -19.80 10.06
CA SER A 64 -10.14 -20.31 10.11
C SER A 64 -10.66 -20.41 11.55
N ARG A 65 -9.82 -20.87 12.50
CA ARG A 65 -10.21 -20.95 13.91
C ARG A 65 -10.47 -19.57 14.52
N ILE A 66 -9.63 -18.59 14.20
CA ILE A 66 -9.78 -17.21 14.71
C ILE A 66 -11.04 -16.56 14.12
N LEU A 67 -11.26 -16.69 12.81
CA LEU A 67 -12.44 -16.15 12.15
C LEU A 67 -13.74 -16.78 12.68
N ASN A 68 -13.78 -18.09 12.90
CA ASN A 68 -14.96 -18.73 13.52
C ASN A 68 -15.23 -18.19 14.93
N ASN A 69 -14.19 -17.88 15.71
CA ASN A 69 -14.35 -17.28 17.03
C ASN A 69 -14.86 -15.82 16.95
N LEU A 70 -14.38 -15.05 15.98
CA LEU A 70 -14.86 -13.68 15.73
C LEU A 70 -16.30 -13.66 15.22
N GLU A 71 -16.66 -14.61 14.35
CA GLU A 71 -18.03 -14.77 13.83
C GLU A 71 -19.00 -15.16 14.95
N ALA A 72 -18.60 -16.08 15.84
CA ALA A 72 -19.40 -16.45 17.02
C ALA A 72 -19.62 -15.30 18.01
N LYS A 73 -18.74 -14.28 18.00
CA LYS A 73 -18.90 -13.02 18.75
C LYS A 73 -19.69 -11.95 17.99
N GLU A 74 -20.18 -12.26 16.79
CA GLU A 74 -20.84 -11.31 15.88
C GLU A 74 -19.95 -10.11 15.49
N PHE A 75 -18.62 -10.28 15.55
CA PHE A 75 -17.68 -9.22 15.18
C PHE A 75 -17.45 -9.15 13.67
N ILE A 76 -17.58 -10.29 12.99
CA ILE A 76 -17.42 -10.39 11.54
C ILE A 76 -18.55 -11.24 10.95
N LYS A 77 -18.70 -11.14 9.63
CA LYS A 77 -19.56 -12.02 8.83
C LYS A 77 -18.71 -12.73 7.78
N ILE A 78 -18.99 -14.01 7.54
CA ILE A 78 -18.36 -14.79 6.48
C ILE A 78 -19.40 -15.18 5.43
N GLU A 79 -19.25 -14.66 4.21
CA GLU A 79 -20.18 -14.93 3.10
C GLU A 79 -19.49 -15.70 1.98
N LYS A 80 -20.19 -16.69 1.40
CA LYS A 80 -19.70 -17.38 0.20
C LYS A 80 -19.95 -16.49 -1.01
N SER A 81 -18.99 -16.44 -1.93
CA SER A 81 -19.20 -15.74 -3.20
C SER A 81 -20.39 -16.32 -3.96
N HIS A 82 -21.16 -15.43 -4.59
CA HIS A 82 -22.27 -15.79 -5.47
C HIS A 82 -21.80 -16.43 -6.78
N THR A 83 -20.57 -16.14 -7.21
CA THR A 83 -19.99 -16.64 -8.47
C THR A 83 -19.17 -17.91 -8.27
N ASP A 84 -18.39 -18.00 -7.20
CA ASP A 84 -17.62 -19.21 -6.84
C ASP A 84 -17.77 -19.52 -5.35
N LYS A 85 -18.63 -20.49 -5.02
CA LYS A 85 -18.92 -20.89 -3.62
C LYS A 85 -17.69 -21.36 -2.82
N ARG A 86 -16.54 -21.59 -3.48
CA ARG A 86 -15.26 -21.91 -2.82
C ARG A 86 -14.61 -20.67 -2.19
N VAL A 87 -14.90 -19.49 -2.72
CA VAL A 87 -14.41 -18.21 -2.20
C VAL A 87 -15.31 -17.75 -1.05
N LYS A 88 -14.67 -17.37 0.06
CA LYS A 88 -15.33 -16.77 1.22
C LYS A 88 -14.84 -15.34 1.37
N TYR A 89 -15.77 -14.41 1.49
CA TYR A 89 -15.52 -13.02 1.82
C TYR A 89 -15.78 -12.78 3.29
N ILE A 90 -14.94 -11.95 3.89
CA ILE A 90 -15.01 -11.56 5.29
C ILE A 90 -15.28 -10.07 5.34
N SER A 91 -16.23 -9.66 6.17
CA SER A 91 -16.54 -8.26 6.45
C SER A 91 -16.67 -8.05 7.95
N ILE A 92 -16.24 -6.88 8.43
CA ILE A 92 -16.47 -6.48 9.82
C ILE A 92 -17.93 -6.07 10.03
N LEU A 93 -18.49 -6.41 11.19
CA LEU A 93 -19.83 -6.00 11.63
C LEU A 93 -19.73 -4.85 12.64
N SER A 94 -20.85 -4.18 12.96
CA SER A 94 -20.87 -3.04 13.87
C SER A 94 -20.26 -3.35 15.25
N LEU A 95 -20.55 -4.52 15.82
CA LEU A 95 -19.97 -4.95 17.11
C LEU A 95 -18.45 -5.16 17.00
N GLY A 96 -17.97 -5.69 15.87
CA GLY A 96 -16.53 -5.83 15.62
C GLY A 96 -15.83 -4.48 15.46
N MET A 97 -16.50 -3.53 14.79
CA MET A 97 -16.01 -2.16 14.62
C MET A 97 -15.91 -1.44 15.97
N GLU A 98 -16.94 -1.56 16.82
CA GLU A 98 -16.91 -1.02 18.19
C GLU A 98 -15.80 -1.67 19.02
N ALA A 99 -15.68 -3.00 18.97
CA ALA A 99 -14.65 -3.73 19.69
C ALA A 99 -13.23 -3.29 19.32
N ILE A 100 -12.93 -3.13 18.02
CA ILE A 100 -11.59 -2.69 17.60
C ILE A 100 -11.34 -1.21 17.92
N ILE A 101 -12.34 -0.33 17.81
CA ILE A 101 -12.18 1.08 18.19
C ILE A 101 -11.90 1.21 19.70
N ASN A 102 -12.67 0.51 20.53
CA ASN A 102 -12.45 0.52 21.98
C ASN A 102 -11.10 -0.12 22.33
N GLY A 103 -10.74 -1.22 21.68
CA GLY A 103 -9.46 -1.87 21.84
C GLY A 103 -8.27 -0.97 21.46
N ASP A 104 -8.36 -0.24 20.34
CA ASP A 104 -7.36 0.73 19.91
C ASP A 104 -7.22 1.86 20.95
N CYS A 105 -8.34 2.35 21.51
CA CYS A 105 -8.32 3.38 22.56
C CYS A 105 -7.58 2.92 23.82
N GLU A 106 -7.85 1.70 24.32
CA GLU A 106 -7.16 1.16 25.50
C GLU A 106 -5.68 0.85 25.21
N ALA A 107 -5.39 0.28 24.04
CA ALA A 107 -4.02 0.04 23.60
C ALA A 107 -3.21 1.35 23.52
N ASN A 108 -3.81 2.42 22.98
CA ASN A 108 -3.17 3.73 22.91
C ASN A 108 -2.92 4.33 24.30
N LYS A 109 -3.87 4.18 25.25
CA LYS A 109 -3.65 4.59 26.65
C LYS A 109 -2.47 3.85 27.27
N PHE A 110 -2.41 2.53 27.10
CA PHE A 110 -1.31 1.70 27.60
C PHE A 110 0.04 2.12 27.00
N ILE A 111 0.11 2.33 25.69
CA ILE A 111 1.33 2.80 25.03
C ILE A 111 1.73 4.21 25.50
N ASN A 112 0.77 5.14 25.64
CA ASN A 112 1.04 6.48 26.13
C ASN A 112 1.60 6.46 27.56
N GLN A 113 1.06 5.61 28.45
CA GLN A 113 1.62 5.43 29.79
C GLN A 113 3.11 5.03 29.77
N ILE A 114 3.55 4.27 28.75
CA ILE A 114 4.95 3.89 28.56
C ILE A 114 5.76 5.07 28.01
N LEU A 115 5.24 5.74 26.97
CA LEU A 115 5.92 6.87 26.32
C LEU A 115 6.08 8.08 27.26
N ASP A 116 5.13 8.30 28.17
CA ASP A 116 5.14 9.37 29.18
C ASP A 116 6.25 9.17 30.23
N LEU A 117 6.81 7.95 30.34
CA LEU A 117 8.00 7.68 31.16
C LEU A 117 9.31 8.07 30.46
N GLY A 118 9.26 8.32 29.15
CA GLY A 118 10.39 8.74 28.32
C GLY A 118 10.51 10.26 28.18
N TYR A 119 11.42 10.68 27.31
CA TYR A 119 11.56 12.08 26.87
C TYR A 119 11.04 12.22 25.44
N ALA A 120 10.55 13.40 25.05
CA ALA A 120 9.96 13.63 23.72
C ALA A 120 10.90 13.18 22.56
N ASP A 121 12.17 13.59 22.60
CA ASP A 121 13.16 13.18 21.59
C ASP A 121 13.36 11.65 21.53
N VAL A 122 13.26 10.97 22.67
CA VAL A 122 13.37 9.51 22.74
C VAL A 122 12.15 8.85 22.10
N ASN A 123 10.95 9.38 22.34
CA ASN A 123 9.71 8.85 21.79
C ASN A 123 9.68 8.97 20.25
N ASP A 124 10.10 10.10 19.71
CA ASP A 124 10.22 10.29 18.26
C ASP A 124 11.24 9.31 17.64
N ASN A 125 12.36 9.08 18.33
CA ASN A 125 13.36 8.11 17.90
C ASN A 125 12.86 6.66 17.96
N ILE A 126 12.02 6.29 18.94
CA ILE A 126 11.38 4.98 19.03
C ILE A 126 10.46 4.77 17.83
N VAL A 127 9.56 5.73 17.57
CA VAL A 127 8.61 5.67 16.45
C VAL A 127 9.36 5.52 15.12
N LYS A 128 10.38 6.36 14.90
CA LYS A 128 11.22 6.30 13.70
C LYS A 128 11.90 4.93 13.56
N SER A 129 12.55 4.45 14.61
CA SER A 129 13.31 3.19 14.58
C SER A 129 12.41 1.98 14.33
N LEU A 130 11.23 1.93 14.95
CA LEU A 130 10.24 0.87 14.72
C LEU A 130 9.72 0.90 13.28
N ARG A 131 9.44 2.10 12.73
CA ARG A 131 9.00 2.26 11.34
C ARG A 131 10.08 1.82 10.36
N GLU A 132 11.32 2.25 10.55
CA GLU A 132 12.45 1.85 9.71
C GLU A 132 12.68 0.34 9.75
N PHE A 133 12.65 -0.26 10.95
CA PHE A 133 12.80 -1.71 11.10
C PHE A 133 11.65 -2.48 10.43
N ARG A 134 10.40 -2.02 10.56
CA ARG A 134 9.22 -2.58 9.88
C ARG A 134 9.41 -2.56 8.36
N ILE A 135 9.85 -1.43 7.80
CA ILE A 135 10.06 -1.26 6.35
C ILE A 135 11.18 -2.17 5.84
N LEU A 136 12.29 -2.31 6.58
CA LEU A 136 13.36 -3.24 6.23
C LEU A 136 12.89 -4.70 6.26
N ALA A 137 12.09 -5.08 7.26
CA ALA A 137 11.50 -6.41 7.35
C ALA A 137 10.54 -6.67 6.17
N LEU A 138 9.69 -5.70 5.83
CA LEU A 138 8.81 -5.74 4.66
C LEU A 138 9.62 -5.92 3.38
N LYS A 139 10.62 -5.08 3.13
CA LYS A 139 11.49 -5.17 1.94
C LYS A 139 12.13 -6.54 1.83
N ASN A 140 12.71 -7.06 2.91
CA ASN A 140 13.33 -8.39 2.94
C ASN A 140 12.32 -9.51 2.58
N ASN A 141 11.06 -9.39 3.03
CA ASN A 141 10.02 -10.34 2.69
C ASN A 141 9.59 -10.22 1.22
N LEU A 142 9.44 -9.01 0.70
CA LEU A 142 9.05 -8.77 -0.70
C LEU A 142 10.13 -9.18 -1.69
N ILE A 143 11.41 -9.05 -1.34
CA ILE A 143 12.53 -9.59 -2.14
C ILE A 143 12.39 -11.10 -2.32
N LYS A 144 11.98 -11.81 -1.26
CA LYS A 144 11.84 -13.27 -1.29
C LYS A 144 10.55 -13.71 -1.96
N ASN A 145 9.47 -12.98 -1.73
CA ASN A 145 8.17 -13.25 -2.32
C ASN A 145 7.38 -11.94 -2.48
N ASN A 146 7.18 -11.54 -3.73
CA ASN A 146 6.42 -10.33 -4.08
C ASN A 146 4.92 -10.59 -4.30
N SER A 147 4.40 -11.78 -3.98
CA SER A 147 2.98 -12.14 -4.16
C SER A 147 2.04 -11.27 -3.33
N ARG A 148 2.55 -10.66 -2.26
CA ARG A 148 1.80 -9.75 -1.38
C ARG A 148 1.58 -8.36 -1.98
N ILE A 149 2.21 -8.04 -3.11
CA ILE A 149 2.05 -6.75 -3.78
C ILE A 149 0.83 -6.83 -4.68
N GLU A 150 -0.23 -6.15 -4.27
CA GLU A 150 -1.47 -6.04 -5.03
C GLU A 150 -1.46 -4.71 -5.79
N ILE A 151 -1.70 -4.76 -7.11
CA ILE A 151 -1.85 -3.57 -7.94
C ILE A 151 -3.32 -3.44 -8.28
N GLU A 152 -3.94 -2.34 -7.89
CA GLU A 152 -5.39 -2.14 -8.04
C GLU A 152 -5.73 -0.65 -8.15
N LYS A 153 -7.00 -0.36 -8.49
CA LYS A 153 -7.53 1.00 -8.37
C LYS A 153 -7.59 1.40 -6.91
N VAL A 154 -7.24 2.64 -6.60
CA VAL A 154 -7.30 3.17 -5.24
C VAL A 154 -8.76 3.21 -4.79
N SER A 155 -9.09 2.49 -3.72
CA SER A 155 -10.40 2.60 -3.09
C SER A 155 -10.45 3.84 -2.19
N SER A 156 -11.66 4.31 -1.86
CA SER A 156 -11.86 5.48 -0.99
C SER A 156 -11.11 5.38 0.34
N ASN A 157 -10.97 4.16 0.89
CA ASN A 157 -10.30 3.92 2.17
C ASN A 157 -8.78 4.17 2.13
N PHE A 158 -8.19 4.23 0.94
CA PHE A 158 -6.76 4.40 0.72
C PHE A 158 -6.40 5.68 -0.05
N MET A 159 -7.39 6.51 -0.41
CA MET A 159 -7.11 7.73 -1.17
C MET A 159 -6.18 8.69 -0.42
N ASP A 160 -6.42 8.89 0.87
CA ASP A 160 -5.56 9.73 1.71
C ASP A 160 -4.13 9.18 1.80
N ASP A 161 -3.96 7.86 1.88
CA ASP A 161 -2.64 7.23 1.92
C ASP A 161 -1.92 7.32 0.56
N ALA A 162 -2.66 7.22 -0.55
CA ALA A 162 -2.13 7.38 -1.89
C ALA A 162 -1.67 8.82 -2.15
N ILE A 163 -2.49 9.81 -1.75
CA ILE A 163 -2.13 11.23 -1.82
C ILE A 163 -0.94 11.50 -0.91
N LYS A 164 -0.93 10.98 0.31
CA LYS A 164 0.19 11.11 1.25
C LYS A 164 1.49 10.57 0.66
N LEU A 165 1.49 9.38 0.07
CA LEU A 165 2.68 8.83 -0.58
C LEU A 165 3.14 9.71 -1.75
N ALA A 166 2.20 10.21 -2.56
CA ALA A 166 2.53 11.15 -3.62
C ALA A 166 3.15 12.44 -3.03
N THR A 167 2.57 13.04 -2.00
CA THR A 167 3.15 14.19 -1.29
C THR A 167 4.53 13.91 -0.75
N GLU A 168 4.73 12.76 -0.11
CA GLU A 168 6.03 12.38 0.44
C GLU A 168 7.12 12.34 -0.64
N VAL A 169 6.81 11.77 -1.82
CA VAL A 169 7.78 11.63 -2.92
C VAL A 169 7.94 12.91 -3.74
N PHE A 170 6.86 13.57 -4.12
CA PHE A 170 6.92 14.74 -4.99
C PHE A 170 7.37 15.99 -4.23
N THR A 171 6.88 16.23 -3.01
CA THR A 171 7.23 17.42 -2.24
C THR A 171 8.55 17.28 -1.50
N TYR A 172 8.73 16.21 -0.71
CA TYR A 172 9.93 16.13 0.14
C TYR A 172 11.17 15.60 -0.58
N GLU A 173 11.02 14.78 -1.63
CA GLU A 173 12.18 14.30 -2.41
C GLU A 173 12.48 15.18 -3.62
N GLN A 174 11.45 15.74 -4.27
CA GLN A 174 11.60 16.45 -5.55
C GLN A 174 11.30 17.95 -5.48
N ASN A 175 11.02 18.49 -4.29
CA ASN A 175 10.73 19.92 -4.05
C ASN A 175 9.53 20.47 -4.86
N ILE A 176 8.59 19.61 -5.26
CA ILE A 176 7.39 20.01 -5.99
C ILE A 176 6.33 20.48 -4.98
N PRO A 177 5.74 21.68 -5.15
CA PRO A 177 4.72 22.19 -4.24
C PRO A 177 3.54 21.24 -4.07
N GLU A 178 3.16 20.95 -2.82
CA GLU A 178 2.07 20.03 -2.48
C GLU A 178 0.75 20.36 -3.18
N LYS A 179 0.47 21.65 -3.38
CA LYS A 179 -0.72 22.15 -4.10
C LYS A 179 -0.85 21.65 -5.54
N LEU A 180 0.23 21.17 -6.15
CA LEU A 180 0.24 20.65 -7.52
C LEU A 180 -0.02 19.15 -7.58
N ILE A 181 -0.10 18.46 -6.43
CA ILE A 181 -0.22 16.99 -6.39
C ILE A 181 -1.67 16.52 -6.58
N PRO A 182 -2.67 17.14 -5.95
CA PRO A 182 -4.05 16.80 -6.26
C PRO A 182 -4.36 17.05 -7.74
N ILE A 183 -5.15 16.15 -8.33
CA ILE A 183 -5.73 16.35 -9.67
C ILE A 183 -7.11 16.98 -9.46
N SER A 184 -7.47 17.96 -10.30
CA SER A 184 -8.77 18.64 -10.21
C SER A 184 -9.91 17.62 -10.20
N ALA A 185 -10.86 17.78 -9.27
CA ALA A 185 -12.04 16.92 -9.16
C ALA A 185 -12.98 17.02 -10.37
N GLU A 186 -12.83 18.07 -11.19
CA GLU A 186 -13.59 18.27 -12.42
C GLU A 186 -13.10 17.38 -13.58
N LEU A 187 -11.86 16.89 -13.49
CA LEU A 187 -11.28 16.02 -14.51
C LEU A 187 -11.68 14.57 -14.28
N SER A 188 -11.91 13.86 -15.37
CA SER A 188 -12.06 12.40 -15.33
C SER A 188 -10.71 11.78 -14.98
N GLN A 189 -10.57 11.30 -13.74
CA GLN A 189 -9.31 10.79 -13.20
C GLN A 189 -9.45 9.36 -12.68
N ILE A 190 -8.36 8.60 -12.76
CA ILE A 190 -8.25 7.25 -12.21
C ILE A 190 -6.93 7.16 -11.45
N TRP A 191 -6.99 6.70 -10.21
CA TRP A 191 -5.82 6.42 -9.39
C TRP A 191 -5.65 4.92 -9.22
N TRP A 192 -4.41 4.45 -9.34
CA TRP A 192 -3.99 3.10 -8.99
C TRP A 192 -2.92 3.15 -7.92
N CYS A 193 -2.85 2.08 -7.13
CA CYS A 193 -1.80 1.89 -6.14
C CYS A 193 -1.18 0.51 -6.23
N ALA A 194 0.03 0.41 -5.70
CA ALA A 194 0.59 -0.82 -5.20
C ALA A 194 0.35 -0.86 -3.69
N ARG A 195 -0.37 -1.88 -3.21
CA ARG A 195 -0.68 -2.08 -1.80
C ARG A 195 -0.02 -3.36 -1.29
N VAL A 196 0.45 -3.32 -0.05
CA VAL A 196 0.86 -4.51 0.70
C VAL A 196 0.18 -4.50 2.05
N GLY A 197 -0.87 -5.31 2.18
CA GLY A 197 -1.73 -5.31 3.34
C GLY A 197 -2.42 -3.96 3.52
N GLU A 198 -2.05 -3.20 4.55
CA GLU A 198 -2.60 -1.87 4.84
C GLU A 198 -1.71 -0.72 4.33
N ASP A 199 -0.50 -0.99 3.84
CA ASP A 199 0.43 0.06 3.37
C ASP A 199 0.28 0.30 1.86
N ILE A 200 0.12 1.57 1.46
CA ILE A 200 0.32 2.02 0.07
C ILE A 200 1.81 2.23 -0.17
N VAL A 201 2.38 1.44 -1.09
CA VAL A 201 3.83 1.40 -1.38
C VAL A 201 4.18 1.97 -2.77
N GLY A 202 3.16 2.25 -3.58
CA GLY A 202 3.28 2.91 -4.86
C GLY A 202 1.95 3.51 -5.29
N VAL A 203 2.01 4.57 -6.10
CA VAL A 203 0.85 5.26 -6.65
C VAL A 203 1.13 5.71 -8.08
N ILE A 204 0.08 5.71 -8.90
CA ILE A 204 0.07 6.29 -10.24
C ILE A 204 -1.34 6.78 -10.55
N ALA A 205 -1.46 7.89 -11.26
CA ALA A 205 -2.75 8.46 -11.63
C ALA A 205 -2.79 8.82 -13.11
N ALA A 206 -3.97 8.72 -13.70
CA ALA A 206 -4.24 9.24 -15.03
C ALA A 206 -5.44 10.19 -14.99
N TRP A 207 -5.43 11.18 -15.87
CA TRP A 207 -6.54 12.12 -16.01
C TRP A 207 -6.75 12.48 -17.48
N ASN A 208 -7.99 12.77 -17.85
CA ASN A 208 -8.32 13.31 -19.16
C ASN A 208 -8.46 14.83 -19.07
N GLU A 209 -7.68 15.55 -19.87
CA GLU A 209 -7.75 16.99 -20.02
C GLU A 209 -7.79 17.31 -21.53
N ASN A 210 -8.78 18.09 -21.97
CA ASN A 210 -8.94 18.48 -23.37
C ASN A 210 -8.91 17.31 -24.39
N ASN A 211 -9.57 16.19 -24.07
CA ASN A 211 -9.57 14.94 -24.85
C ASN A 211 -8.21 14.25 -24.98
N GLN A 212 -7.21 14.63 -24.18
CA GLN A 212 -5.92 13.94 -24.07
C GLN A 212 -5.83 13.24 -22.72
N TRP A 213 -5.40 11.98 -22.72
CA TRP A 213 -5.12 11.25 -21.48
C TRP A 213 -3.68 11.49 -21.05
N HIS A 214 -3.52 11.95 -19.82
CA HIS A 214 -2.24 12.14 -19.16
C HIS A 214 -2.02 11.02 -18.14
N LEU A 215 -0.79 10.56 -18.00
CA LEU A 215 -0.36 9.65 -16.92
C LEU A 215 0.71 10.34 -16.09
N GLY A 216 0.59 10.28 -14.77
CA GLY A 216 1.47 10.98 -13.85
C GLY A 216 1.26 10.54 -12.42
N ARG A 217 1.64 11.40 -11.46
CA ARG A 217 1.67 11.10 -10.02
C ARG A 217 2.31 9.74 -9.73
N PHE A 218 3.30 9.38 -10.54
CA PHE A 218 3.98 8.10 -10.49
C PHE A 218 5.05 8.13 -9.41
N ALA A 219 4.76 7.48 -8.28
CA ALA A 219 5.63 7.42 -7.13
C ALA A 219 5.70 6.00 -6.56
N VAL A 220 6.89 5.62 -6.08
CA VAL A 220 7.13 4.38 -5.33
C VAL A 220 7.91 4.74 -4.08
N ASP A 221 7.52 4.19 -2.93
CA ASP A 221 8.24 4.36 -1.67
C ASP A 221 9.73 4.09 -1.88
N ARG A 222 10.57 5.07 -1.56
CA ARG A 222 12.03 5.01 -1.76
C ARG A 222 12.67 3.76 -1.18
N ASN A 223 12.16 3.26 -0.06
CA ASN A 223 12.69 2.09 0.62
C ASN A 223 12.35 0.80 -0.13
N LEU A 224 11.31 0.81 -0.96
CA LEU A 224 10.79 -0.35 -1.70
C LEU A 224 11.07 -0.28 -3.21
N ARG A 225 11.85 0.72 -3.67
CA ARG A 225 12.38 0.77 -5.04
C ARG A 225 13.31 -0.44 -5.32
N GLY A 226 13.38 -0.83 -6.59
CA GLY A 226 14.13 -2.00 -7.05
C GLY A 226 13.37 -3.33 -6.99
N LEU A 227 12.09 -3.30 -6.57
CA LEU A 227 11.20 -4.48 -6.52
C LEU A 227 10.24 -4.58 -7.73
N GLU A 228 10.53 -3.84 -8.80
CA GLU A 228 9.71 -3.74 -10.02
C GLU A 228 8.25 -3.27 -9.81
N ILE A 229 7.91 -2.74 -8.63
CA ILE A 229 6.58 -2.21 -8.30
C ILE A 229 6.11 -1.19 -9.34
N GLY A 230 6.97 -0.23 -9.67
CA GLY A 230 6.66 0.81 -10.66
C GLY A 230 6.35 0.23 -12.04
N LYS A 231 7.10 -0.78 -12.49
CA LYS A 231 6.86 -1.46 -13.77
C LYS A 231 5.50 -2.17 -13.79
N LYS A 232 5.14 -2.87 -12.71
CA LYS A 232 3.83 -3.53 -12.58
C LYS A 232 2.67 -2.52 -12.60
N MET A 233 2.82 -1.40 -11.90
CA MET A 233 1.82 -0.31 -11.91
C MET A 233 1.66 0.31 -13.30
N LEU A 234 2.75 0.59 -14.01
CA LEU A 234 2.71 1.11 -15.38
C LEU A 234 1.99 0.16 -16.33
N ILE A 235 2.31 -1.14 -16.28
CA ILE A 235 1.65 -2.13 -17.13
C ILE A 235 0.14 -2.18 -16.86
N LEU A 236 -0.28 -2.25 -15.59
CA LEU A 236 -1.70 -2.34 -15.26
C LEU A 236 -2.46 -1.07 -15.65
N SER A 237 -1.96 0.10 -15.24
CA SER A 237 -2.62 1.38 -15.52
C SER A 237 -2.72 1.67 -17.02
N LEU A 238 -1.65 1.47 -17.79
CA LEU A 238 -1.68 1.65 -19.26
C LEU A 238 -2.65 0.68 -19.93
N ASN A 239 -2.66 -0.60 -19.53
CA ASN A 239 -3.64 -1.56 -20.05
C ASN A 239 -5.08 -1.09 -19.80
N GLU A 240 -5.39 -0.62 -18.59
CA GLU A 240 -6.72 -0.14 -18.26
C GLU A 240 -7.10 1.12 -19.04
N ILE A 241 -6.18 2.08 -19.19
CA ILE A 241 -6.42 3.29 -19.99
C ILE A 241 -6.69 2.94 -21.46
N PHE A 242 -5.89 2.06 -22.07
CA PHE A 242 -6.08 1.66 -23.46
C PHE A 242 -7.34 0.81 -23.70
N ASN A 243 -7.91 0.21 -22.65
CA ASN A 243 -9.21 -0.46 -22.70
C ASN A 243 -10.40 0.53 -22.66
N LEU A 244 -10.16 1.83 -22.44
CA LEU A 244 -11.15 2.90 -22.55
C LEU A 244 -11.21 3.50 -23.97
N ASP A 245 -10.82 2.75 -25.00
CA ASP A 245 -10.71 3.20 -26.40
C ASP A 245 -9.83 4.43 -26.61
N VAL A 246 -8.81 4.59 -25.75
CA VAL A 246 -7.75 5.58 -25.89
C VAL A 246 -6.67 5.03 -26.82
N GLU A 247 -6.21 5.83 -27.79
CA GLU A 247 -5.15 5.42 -28.72
C GLU A 247 -3.76 5.90 -28.29
N GLU A 248 -3.70 6.98 -27.52
CA GLU A 248 -2.44 7.63 -27.11
C GLU A 248 -2.55 8.19 -25.69
N VAL A 249 -1.47 8.04 -24.91
CA VAL A 249 -1.32 8.59 -23.55
C VAL A 249 -0.09 9.49 -23.52
N PHE A 250 -0.25 10.70 -22.99
CA PHE A 250 0.80 11.68 -22.79
C PHE A 250 1.38 11.60 -21.37
N VAL A 251 2.69 11.81 -21.24
CA VAL A 251 3.40 11.72 -19.96
C VAL A 251 4.51 12.76 -19.91
N GLU A 252 4.59 13.51 -18.81
CA GLU A 252 5.77 14.32 -18.48
C GLU A 252 6.56 13.58 -17.41
N ALA A 253 7.72 13.03 -17.79
CA ALA A 253 8.43 12.06 -16.98
C ALA A 253 9.88 12.48 -16.69
N ARG A 254 10.34 12.25 -15.46
CA ARG A 254 11.77 12.25 -15.11
C ARG A 254 12.51 11.18 -15.93
N ASP A 255 13.81 11.35 -16.17
CA ASP A 255 14.64 10.45 -16.99
C ASP A 255 14.57 8.96 -16.61
N ILE A 256 14.44 8.66 -15.31
CA ILE A 256 14.27 7.29 -14.82
C ILE A 256 12.96 6.70 -15.34
N THR A 257 11.88 7.47 -15.29
CA THR A 257 10.54 7.06 -15.75
C THR A 257 10.50 6.96 -17.28
N VAL A 258 11.16 7.87 -18.01
CA VAL A 258 11.31 7.78 -19.47
C VAL A 258 11.97 6.45 -19.85
N ARG A 259 13.11 6.10 -19.23
CA ARG A 259 13.80 4.82 -19.48
C ARG A 259 12.96 3.59 -19.16
N MET A 260 12.04 3.68 -18.19
CA MET A 260 11.06 2.61 -17.94
C MET A 260 10.03 2.54 -19.07
N LEU A 261 9.52 3.68 -19.53
CA LEU A 261 8.50 3.80 -20.56
C LEU A 261 9.02 3.48 -21.98
N GLU A 262 10.32 3.61 -22.23
CA GLU A 262 10.96 3.16 -23.48
C GLU A 262 10.76 1.66 -23.72
N GLN A 263 10.73 0.86 -22.65
CA GLN A 263 10.43 -0.58 -22.71
C GLN A 263 9.01 -0.86 -23.19
N PHE A 264 8.14 0.14 -23.12
CA PHE A 264 6.73 0.12 -23.50
C PHE A 264 6.45 0.87 -24.81
N GLY A 265 7.49 1.32 -25.51
CA GLY A 265 7.36 1.95 -26.82
C GLY A 265 6.99 3.43 -26.77
N CYS A 266 7.32 4.14 -25.69
CA CYS A 266 7.14 5.59 -25.66
C CYS A 266 8.00 6.30 -26.72
N LYS A 267 7.57 7.49 -27.13
CA LYS A 267 8.31 8.39 -28.03
C LYS A 267 8.41 9.77 -27.40
N VAL A 268 9.61 10.33 -27.40
CA VAL A 268 9.85 11.72 -27.02
C VAL A 268 9.18 12.63 -28.05
N VAL A 269 8.38 13.58 -27.58
CA VAL A 269 7.64 14.52 -28.44
C VAL A 269 8.18 15.94 -28.37
N GLU A 270 8.80 16.32 -27.26
CA GLU A 270 9.39 17.64 -27.06
C GLU A 270 10.73 17.52 -26.31
N GLU A 271 11.52 18.60 -26.33
CA GLU A 271 12.76 18.69 -25.57
C GLU A 271 12.48 18.69 -24.05
N PRO A 272 13.40 18.17 -23.22
CA PRO A 272 13.23 18.20 -21.77
C PRO A 272 13.10 19.63 -21.23
N ILE A 273 12.18 19.82 -20.27
CA ILE A 273 11.87 21.11 -19.66
C ILE A 273 12.28 21.07 -18.18
N ASP A 274 12.91 22.13 -17.67
CA ASP A 274 13.19 22.24 -16.23
C ASP A 274 11.88 22.28 -15.42
N PHE A 275 11.77 21.37 -14.46
CA PHE A 275 10.62 21.25 -13.59
C PHE A 275 11.10 21.06 -12.15
N TYR A 276 11.23 22.19 -11.45
CA TYR A 276 11.70 22.27 -10.06
C TYR A 276 13.14 21.74 -9.87
N GLY A 277 14.06 22.14 -10.76
CA GLY A 277 15.50 21.86 -10.65
C GLY A 277 15.95 20.51 -11.22
N GLU A 278 15.02 19.70 -11.72
CA GLU A 278 15.30 18.51 -12.51
C GLU A 278 14.46 18.56 -13.79
N PRO A 279 14.92 17.97 -14.91
CA PRO A 279 14.15 17.96 -16.14
C PRO A 279 12.97 16.98 -16.09
N VAL A 280 11.90 17.28 -16.82
CA VAL A 280 10.89 16.32 -17.26
C VAL A 280 10.86 16.30 -18.79
N THR A 281 10.73 15.12 -19.36
CA THR A 281 10.65 14.94 -20.81
C THR A 281 9.20 14.62 -21.21
N PRO A 282 8.57 15.43 -22.07
CA PRO A 282 7.28 15.11 -22.65
C PRO A 282 7.38 13.91 -23.61
N ILE A 283 6.60 12.87 -23.36
CA ILE A 283 6.56 11.65 -24.18
C ILE A 283 5.11 11.22 -24.45
N THR A 284 4.92 10.46 -25.52
CA THR A 284 3.66 9.79 -25.84
C THR A 284 3.83 8.28 -25.90
N ILE A 285 2.78 7.54 -25.54
CA ILE A 285 2.72 6.09 -25.64
C ILE A 285 1.48 5.74 -26.45
N LYS A 286 1.68 5.04 -27.58
CA LYS A 286 0.58 4.57 -28.42
C LYS A 286 0.15 3.16 -28.03
N LYS A 287 -1.15 2.89 -28.10
CA LYS A 287 -1.74 1.58 -27.80
C LYS A 287 -1.08 0.44 -28.57
N CYS A 288 -0.84 0.63 -29.87
CA CYS A 288 -0.20 -0.37 -30.73
C CYS A 288 1.25 -0.69 -30.31
N ASP A 289 2.03 0.35 -29.98
CA ASP A 289 3.43 0.21 -29.55
C ASP A 289 3.50 -0.52 -28.19
N PHE A 290 2.62 -0.14 -27.25
CA PHE A 290 2.51 -0.78 -25.94
C PHE A 290 2.13 -2.27 -26.03
N ILE A 291 1.09 -2.62 -26.79
CA ILE A 291 0.64 -4.01 -26.98
C ILE A 291 1.75 -4.86 -27.61
N ASN A 292 2.45 -4.31 -28.61
CA ASN A 292 3.53 -5.04 -29.28
C ASN A 292 4.70 -5.32 -28.34
N LYS A 293 5.11 -4.31 -27.55
CA LYS A 293 6.23 -4.45 -26.61
C LYS A 293 5.90 -5.37 -25.43
N THR A 294 4.69 -5.30 -24.88
CA THR A 294 4.28 -6.16 -23.74
C THR A 294 4.17 -7.64 -24.13
N LYS A 295 3.69 -7.95 -25.36
CA LYS A 295 3.70 -9.32 -25.90
C LYS A 295 5.11 -9.91 -26.08
N LEU A 296 6.11 -9.07 -26.38
CA LEU A 296 7.50 -9.51 -26.51
C LEU A 296 8.16 -9.79 -25.16
N GLN A 297 7.68 -9.19 -24.07
CA GLN A 297 8.21 -9.41 -22.71
C GLN A 297 7.61 -10.64 -22.00
N THR A 298 6.55 -11.22 -22.56
CA THR A 298 5.84 -12.39 -22.00
C THR A 298 6.17 -13.70 -22.72
N LYS A 299 7.07 -13.65 -23.71
CA LYS A 299 7.70 -14.82 -24.36
C LYS A 299 9.08 -15.07 -23.77
#